data_AF-A0A6L9EFN0-F1
#
_entry.id   AF-A0A6L9EFN0-F1
#
_cell.length_a   1.000
_cell.length_b   1.000
_cell.length_c   1.000
_cell.angle_alpha   90.00
_cell.angle_beta   90.00
_cell.angle_gamma   90.00
#
_symmetry.space_group_name_H-M   'P 1'
#
loop_
_entity.id
_entity.type
_entity.pdbx_description
1 polymer ?
#
loop_
_entity_poly.entity_id
_entity_poly.type
_entity_poly.pdbx_seq_one_letter_code
_entity_poly.pdbx_strand_id
1 'polypeptide(L)'
;MKKEQLEKLTTEELNKRHKQLKTITSFLAGILIFLFGVTAYNTFSTGKFDPMLITPIALAAIIPINLKQLKEIKRILEQRENRN
;
A
#
# COMPACT_ATOMS: atom_id res chain seq x y z
N MET A 1 5.63 -10.82 2.29
CA MET A 1 6.30 -11.88 1.49
C MET A 1 7.62 -12.20 2.16
N LYS A 2 8.16 -13.42 2.03
CA LYS A 2 9.49 -13.72 2.56
C LYS A 2 10.57 -13.21 1.61
N LYS A 3 11.64 -12.61 2.13
CA LYS A 3 12.79 -12.10 1.36
C LYS A 3 13.36 -13.11 0.38
N GLU A 4 13.55 -14.35 0.83
CA GLU A 4 14.07 -15.47 0.04
C GLU A 4 13.22 -15.77 -1.20
N GLN A 5 11.90 -15.55 -1.15
CA GLN A 5 11.03 -15.75 -2.30
C GLN A 5 11.16 -14.60 -3.32
N LEU A 6 11.43 -13.38 -2.85
CA LEU A 6 11.67 -12.23 -3.70
C LEU A 6 13.01 -12.33 -4.42
N GLU A 7 14.05 -12.83 -3.74
CA GLU A 7 15.39 -12.99 -4.31
C GLU A 7 15.45 -14.04 -5.43
N LYS A 8 14.52 -15.00 -5.46
CA LYS A 8 14.39 -16.01 -6.53
C LYS A 8 13.79 -15.48 -7.84
N LEU A 9 13.14 -14.32 -7.81
CA LEU A 9 12.49 -13.74 -9.00
C LEU A 9 13.50 -13.11 -9.95
N THR A 10 13.19 -13.10 -11.25
CA THR A 10 13.99 -12.34 -12.21
C THR A 10 13.84 -10.82 -11.97
N THR A 11 14.78 -10.01 -12.44
CA THR A 11 14.71 -8.55 -12.28
C THR A 11 13.46 -7.96 -12.94
N GLU A 12 13.03 -8.54 -14.07
CA GLU A 12 11.80 -8.13 -14.76
C GLU A 12 10.54 -8.45 -13.95
N GLU A 13 10.43 -9.65 -13.40
CA GLU A 13 9.32 -10.04 -12.53
C GLU A 13 9.27 -9.18 -11.27
N LEU A 14 10.44 -8.89 -10.70
CA LEU A 14 10.57 -8.10 -9.49
C LEU A 14 10.17 -6.63 -9.74
N ASN A 15 10.55 -6.06 -10.88
CA ASN A 15 10.11 -4.73 -11.33
C ASN A 15 8.60 -4.69 -11.60
N LYS A 16 8.05 -5.71 -12.27
CA LYS A 16 6.60 -5.82 -12.51
C LYS A 16 5.83 -5.86 -11.20
N ARG A 17 6.27 -6.68 -10.24
CA ARG A 17 5.67 -6.74 -8.90
C ARG A 17 5.80 -5.42 -8.14
N HIS A 18 6.95 -4.75 -8.21
CA HIS A 18 7.14 -3.43 -7.60
C HIS A 18 6.11 -2.43 -8.12
N LYS A 19 5.96 -2.34 -9.45
CA LYS A 19 5.01 -1.43 -10.09
C LYS A 19 3.56 -1.77 -9.71
N GLN A 20 3.18 -3.04 -9.78
CA GLN A 20 1.83 -3.49 -9.40
C GLN A 20 1.52 -3.14 -7.94
N LEU A 21 2.41 -3.49 -7.01
CA LEU A 21 2.22 -3.22 -5.58
C LEU A 21 2.15 -1.71 -5.30
N LYS A 22 2.98 -0.91 -5.98
CA LYS A 22 2.96 0.56 -5.87
C LYS A 22 1.63 1.12 -6.33
N THR A 23 1.16 0.73 -7.52
CA THR A 23 -0.12 1.18 -8.07
C THR A 23 -1.28 0.82 -7.14
N ILE A 24 -1.37 -0.43 -6.70
CA ILE A 24 -2.46 -0.89 -5.83
C ILE A 24 -2.42 -0.16 -4.47
N THR A 25 -1.22 0.02 -3.91
CA THR A 25 -1.08 0.71 -2.61
C THR A 25 -1.44 2.19 -2.70
N SER A 26 -1.01 2.87 -3.77
CA SER A 26 -1.39 4.27 -4.03
C SER A 26 -2.90 4.42 -4.25
N PHE A 27 -3.51 3.51 -5.01
CA PHE A 27 -4.94 3.51 -5.26
C PHE A 27 -5.74 3.25 -3.97
N LEU A 28 -5.33 2.25 -3.18
CA LEU A 28 -5.94 1.95 -1.88
C LEU A 28 -5.84 3.17 -0.95
N ALA A 29 -4.67 3.80 -0.85
CA ALA A 29 -4.50 5.00 -0.03
C ALA A 29 -5.42 6.15 -0.48
N GLY A 30 -5.53 6.39 -1.79
CA GLY A 30 -6.41 7.41 -2.35
C GLY A 30 -7.89 7.15 -2.03
N ILE A 31 -8.36 5.91 -2.20
CA ILE A 31 -9.73 5.52 -1.85
C ILE A 31 -9.99 5.67 -0.36
N LEU A 32 -9.06 5.25 0.50
CA LEU A 32 -9.25 5.35 1.96
C LEU A 32 -9.35 6.80 2.42
N ILE A 33 -8.54 7.70 1.86
CA ILE A 33 -8.62 9.14 2.13
C ILE A 33 -9.96 9.70 1.66
N PHE A 34 -10.39 9.35 0.45
CA PHE A 34 -11.69 9.79 -0.08
C PHE A 34 -12.85 9.31 0.80
N LEU A 35 -12.84 8.02 1.17
CA LEU A 35 -13.90 7.40 1.97
C LEU A 35 -13.93 7.97 3.40
N PHE A 36 -12.76 8.22 3.99
CA PHE A 36 -12.67 8.93 5.27
C PHE A 36 -13.20 10.37 5.17
N GLY A 37 -12.86 11.09 4.09
CA GLY A 37 -13.36 12.45 3.87
C GLY A 37 -14.88 12.53 3.74
N VAL A 38 -15.48 11.63 2.96
CA VAL A 38 -16.95 11.56 2.78
C VAL A 38 -17.65 11.21 4.09
N THR A 39 -17.17 10.18 4.80
CA THR A 39 -17.79 9.73 6.06
C THR A 39 -17.62 10.76 7.19
N ALA A 40 -16.47 11.45 7.24
CA ALA A 40 -16.26 12.57 8.14
C ALA A 40 -17.21 13.73 7.82
N TYR A 41 -17.32 14.13 6.54
CA TYR A 41 -18.24 15.18 6.10
C TYR A 41 -19.70 14.88 6.48
N ASN A 42 -20.15 13.63 6.26
CA ASN A 42 -21.48 13.19 6.65
C ASN A 42 -21.70 13.26 8.17
N THR A 43 -20.70 12.85 8.95
CA THR A 43 -20.76 12.90 10.41
C THR A 43 -20.91 14.34 10.92
N PHE A 44 -20.14 15.28 10.37
CA PHE A 44 -20.24 16.70 10.73
C PHE A 44 -21.54 17.35 10.23
N SER A 45 -21.99 17.00 9.03
CA SER A 45 -23.20 17.60 8.44
C SER A 45 -24.50 17.12 9.09
N THR A 46 -24.53 15.86 9.54
CA THR A 46 -25.72 15.25 10.17
C THR A 46 -25.70 15.30 11.69
N GLY A 47 -24.53 15.60 12.30
CA GLY A 47 -24.32 15.57 13.74
C GLY A 47 -24.38 14.16 14.36
N LYS A 48 -24.44 13.10 13.54
CA LYS A 48 -24.51 11.71 13.97
C LYS A 48 -23.22 10.99 13.59
N PHE A 49 -22.67 10.23 14.54
CA PHE A 49 -21.52 9.39 14.25
C PHE A 49 -21.91 8.30 13.24
N ASP A 50 -21.17 8.23 12.13
CA ASP A 50 -21.27 7.16 11.15
C ASP A 50 -20.26 6.05 11.47
N PRO A 51 -20.70 4.83 11.88
CA PRO A 51 -19.81 3.70 12.11
C PRO A 51 -18.93 3.32 10.92
N MET A 52 -19.29 3.73 9.69
CA MET A 52 -18.48 3.51 8.50
C MET A 52 -17.10 4.20 8.56
N LEU A 53 -16.89 5.18 9.45
CA LEU A 53 -15.58 5.78 9.73
C LEU A 53 -14.53 4.77 10.21
N ILE A 54 -14.95 3.65 10.82
CA ILE A 54 -14.04 2.62 11.33
C ILE A 54 -13.40 1.83 10.18
N THR A 55 -14.13 1.63 9.09
CA THR A 55 -13.68 0.84 7.94
C THR A 55 -12.38 1.36 7.31
N PRO A 56 -12.26 2.65 6.94
CA PRO A 56 -11.02 3.15 6.36
C PRO A 56 -9.85 3.09 7.34
N ILE A 57 -10.10 3.27 8.64
CA ILE A 57 -9.07 3.18 9.69
C ILE A 57 -8.53 1.74 9.79
N ALA A 58 -9.42 0.75 9.82
CA ALA A 58 -9.04 -0.66 9.88
C ALA A 58 -8.24 -1.07 8.63
N LEU A 59 -8.70 -0.67 7.44
CA LEU A 59 -8.03 -0.99 6.18
C LEU A 59 -6.72 -0.24 5.97
N ALA A 60 -6.56 0.95 6.57
CA ALA A 60 -5.32 1.73 6.49
C ALA A 60 -4.10 0.98 7.07
N ALA A 61 -4.30 0.02 7.97
CA ALA A 61 -3.24 -0.82 8.51
C ALA A 61 -2.49 -1.63 7.43
N ILE A 62 -3.10 -1.87 6.26
CA ILE A 62 -2.49 -2.59 5.14
C ILE A 62 -1.42 -1.72 4.44
N ILE A 63 -1.58 -0.40 4.44
CA ILE A 63 -0.66 0.53 3.75
C ILE A 63 0.78 0.37 4.25
N PRO A 64 1.11 0.46 5.55
CA PRO A 64 2.48 0.32 6.01
C PRO A 64 3.07 -1.07 5.71
N ILE A 65 2.25 -2.13 5.68
CA ILE A 65 2.68 -3.49 5.32
C ILE A 65 3.13 -3.51 3.85
N ASN A 66 2.34 -2.93 2.94
CA ASN A 66 2.69 -2.87 1.52
C ASN A 66 3.89 -1.95 1.26
N LEU A 67 4.02 -0.83 1.99
CA LEU A 67 5.17 0.05 1.89
C LEU A 67 6.47 -0.64 2.34
N LYS A 68 6.43 -1.48 3.38
CA LYS A 68 7.59 -2.29 3.79
C LYS A 68 8.01 -3.25 2.67
N GLN A 69 7.06 -3.93 2.03
CA GLN A 69 7.34 -4.83 0.91
C GLN A 69 7.89 -4.09 -0.31
N LEU A 70 7.38 -2.89 -0.63
CA LEU A 70 7.92 -2.04 -1.70
C LEU A 70 9.38 -1.66 -1.46
N LYS A 71 9.71 -1.27 -0.21
CA LYS A 71 11.08 -0.93 0.19
C LYS A 71 12.00 -2.13 0.09
N GLU A 72 11.54 -3.32 0.46
CA GLU A 72 12.32 -4.56 0.36
C GLU A 72 12.61 -4.93 -1.09
N ILE A 73 11.60 -4.87 -1.97
CA ILE A 73 11.78 -5.09 -3.40
C ILE A 73 12.78 -4.09 -3.99
N LYS A 74 12.65 -2.80 -3.65
CA LYS A 74 13.56 -1.75 -4.12
C LYS A 74 15.00 -2.01 -3.70
N ARG A 75 15.23 -2.42 -2.44
CA ARG A 75 16.56 -2.79 -1.94
C ARG A 75 17.17 -3.96 -2.69
N ILE A 76 16.38 -4.99 -3.02
CA ILE A 76 16.88 -6.15 -3.79
C ILE A 76 17.28 -5.71 -5.20
N LEU A 77 16.50 -4.84 -5.85
CA LEU A 77 16.83 -4.27 -7.16
C LEU A 77 18.14 -3.47 -7.12
N GLU A 78 18.28 -2.56 -6.15
CA GLU A 78 19.51 -1.75 -5.94
C GLU A 78 20.73 -2.63 -5.66
N GLN A 79 20.56 -3.72 -4.88
CA GLN A 79 21.64 -4.68 -4.62
C GLN A 79 22.07 -5.45 -5.88
N ARG A 80 21.17 -5.68 -6.84
CA ARG A 80 21.51 -6.34 -8.11
C ARG A 80 22.21 -5.37 -9.06
N GLU A 81 21.78 -4.11 -9.08
CA GLU A 81 22.42 -3.06 -9.86
C GLU A 81 23.87 -2.83 -9.40
N ASN A 82 24.12 -2.74 -8.09
CA ASN A 82 25.47 -2.53 -7.54
C ASN A 82 26.42 -3.75 -7.63
N ARG A 83 25.94 -4.93 -8.04
CA ARG A 83 26.77 -6.15 -8.21
C ARG A 83 27.24 -6.37 -9.65
N ASN A 84 26.68 -5.62 -10.60
CA ASN A 84 27.03 -5.67 -12.02
C ASN A 84 27.90 -4.45 -12.37
#